data_AF-A0A0G1TKL1-F1
#
_entry.id   AF-A0A0G1TKL1-F1
#
_cell.length_a   1.000
_cell.length_b   1.000
_cell.length_c   1.000
_cell.angle_alpha   90.00
_cell.angle_beta   90.00
_cell.angle_gamma   90.00
#
_symmetry.space_group_name_H-M   'P 1'
#
loop_
_entity.id
_entity.type
_entity.pdbx_description
1 polymer ?
#
loop_
_entity_poly.entity_id
_entity_poly.type
_entity_poly.pdbx_seq_one_letter_code
_entity_poly.pdbx_strand_id
1 'polypeptide(L)'
;MASKKLFLDVETQKSFRDVGGRRNMNDLKVSVAGAYADWLDEYLTFEEDQLSGLERIIKEADQIIGFNILGFDYLVLQPYFETQLSALDTFDILQHVERFLGYRLSLNHLAKHTLGKEKSGHGLEAIELYARGEMNKLKNYVLDDVRLTYELYKYGIDSGYLAYQPRGVFRTFSIPALWSRSKDHDEIVEVFEQSLKQEKPLEMLYVSGSRQADEDFTKRRQITVKAIDGDKAIAFCHLRNDDRHFRFYRVLDARLVS
;
A
#
# COMPACT_ATOMS: atom_id res chain seq x y z
N MET A 1 -19.58 3.86 -12.71
CA MET A 1 -19.15 2.48 -12.44
C MET A 1 -18.04 2.54 -11.39
N ALA A 2 -17.82 1.48 -10.60
CA ALA A 2 -16.67 1.44 -9.71
C ALA A 2 -15.37 1.48 -10.52
N SER A 3 -14.35 2.17 -10.03
CA SER A 3 -13.02 2.26 -10.69
C SER A 3 -12.37 0.88 -10.76
N LYS A 4 -11.95 0.47 -11.96
CA LYS A 4 -11.28 -0.79 -12.29
C LYS A 4 -9.82 -0.76 -11.83
N LYS A 5 -9.43 -1.69 -10.96
CA LYS A 5 -8.06 -1.79 -10.42
C LYS A 5 -7.39 -3.08 -10.83
N LEU A 6 -6.18 -2.95 -11.36
CA LEU A 6 -5.33 -4.08 -11.71
C LEU A 6 -4.18 -4.17 -10.71
N PHE A 7 -4.05 -5.31 -10.05
CA PHE A 7 -2.92 -5.62 -9.17
C PHE A 7 -1.89 -6.38 -9.98
N LEU A 8 -0.61 -5.99 -9.92
CA LEU A 8 0.44 -6.51 -10.79
C LEU A 8 1.73 -6.82 -10.00
N ASP A 9 2.35 -7.95 -10.35
CA ASP A 9 3.69 -8.35 -9.91
C ASP A 9 4.40 -9.13 -11.05
N VAL A 10 5.72 -9.06 -11.09
CA VAL A 10 6.56 -9.66 -12.14
C VAL A 10 7.72 -10.43 -11.54
N GLU A 11 7.88 -11.66 -12.03
CA GLU A 11 9.09 -12.44 -11.85
C GLU A 11 9.98 -12.39 -13.09
N THR A 12 11.30 -12.46 -12.87
CA THR A 12 12.31 -12.27 -13.92
C THR A 12 13.10 -13.53 -14.23
N GLN A 13 13.58 -13.65 -15.47
CA GLN A 13 14.40 -14.79 -15.92
C GLN A 13 15.81 -14.80 -15.32
N LYS A 14 16.34 -13.62 -15.01
CA LYS A 14 17.71 -13.41 -14.54
C LYS A 14 17.75 -12.64 -13.24
N SER A 15 18.83 -12.80 -12.47
CA SER A 15 19.08 -11.99 -11.29
C SER A 15 19.77 -10.67 -11.63
N PHE A 16 19.75 -9.72 -10.69
CA PHE A 16 20.57 -8.50 -10.79
C PHE A 16 22.05 -8.81 -10.98
N ARG A 17 22.55 -9.91 -10.41
CA ARG A 17 23.96 -10.30 -10.56
C ARG A 17 24.27 -10.67 -12.00
N ASP A 18 23.37 -11.38 -12.66
CA ASP A 18 23.54 -11.87 -14.03
C ASP A 18 23.57 -10.73 -15.05
N VAL A 19 22.85 -9.64 -14.77
CA VAL A 19 22.79 -8.46 -15.64
C VAL A 19 23.79 -7.36 -15.27
N GLY A 20 24.67 -7.59 -14.29
CA GLY A 20 25.66 -6.58 -13.88
C GLY A 20 25.09 -5.42 -13.05
N GLY A 21 23.95 -5.64 -12.40
CA GLY A 21 23.35 -4.74 -11.41
C GLY A 21 22.11 -3.98 -11.90
N ARG A 22 21.56 -3.14 -11.01
CA ARG A 22 20.26 -2.47 -11.19
C ARG A 22 20.19 -1.50 -12.37
N ARG A 23 21.32 -1.09 -12.95
CA ARG A 23 21.32 -0.20 -14.14
C ARG A 23 20.79 -0.89 -15.39
N ASN A 24 20.81 -2.23 -15.41
CA ASN A 24 20.45 -3.05 -16.56
C ASN A 24 19.12 -3.79 -16.33
N MET A 25 18.12 -3.09 -15.77
CA MET A 25 16.81 -3.65 -15.45
C MET A 25 16.13 -4.32 -16.64
N ASN A 26 16.29 -3.75 -17.83
CA ASN A 26 15.71 -4.28 -19.07
C ASN A 26 16.31 -5.64 -19.47
N ASP A 27 17.52 -5.96 -19.00
CA ASP A 27 18.20 -7.22 -19.34
C ASP A 27 17.73 -8.40 -18.49
N LEU A 28 16.95 -8.14 -17.43
CA LEU A 28 16.43 -9.17 -16.51
C LEU A 28 15.47 -10.12 -17.22
N LYS A 29 14.71 -9.59 -18.19
CA LYS A 29 13.61 -10.25 -18.91
C LYS A 29 12.49 -10.78 -18.00
N VAL A 30 11.28 -10.83 -18.52
CA VAL A 30 10.13 -11.36 -17.79
C VAL A 30 10.09 -12.88 -17.89
N SER A 31 10.00 -13.59 -16.77
CA SER A 31 9.63 -15.02 -16.79
C SER A 31 8.13 -15.20 -16.74
N VAL A 32 7.46 -14.52 -15.80
CA VAL A 32 6.00 -14.50 -15.69
C VAL A 32 5.56 -13.20 -15.03
N ALA A 33 4.46 -12.63 -15.52
CA ALA A 33 3.72 -11.59 -14.84
C ALA A 33 2.43 -12.17 -14.26
N GLY A 34 2.13 -11.86 -13.01
CA GLY A 34 0.87 -12.20 -12.36
C GLY A 34 0.01 -10.96 -12.22
N ALA A 35 -1.30 -11.10 -12.44
CA ALA A 35 -2.24 -10.00 -12.27
C ALA A 35 -3.53 -10.43 -11.57
N TYR A 36 -4.19 -9.49 -10.90
CA TYR A 36 -5.57 -9.63 -10.44
C TYR A 36 -6.38 -8.43 -10.91
N ALA A 37 -7.39 -8.69 -11.72
CA ALA A 37 -8.30 -7.68 -12.25
C ALA A 37 -9.59 -7.66 -11.42
N ASP A 38 -9.78 -6.61 -10.61
CA ASP A 38 -10.89 -6.58 -9.64
C ASP A 38 -12.29 -6.57 -10.31
N TRP A 39 -12.39 -6.05 -11.53
CA TRP A 39 -13.63 -5.97 -12.29
C TRP A 39 -14.02 -7.29 -12.97
N LEU A 40 -13.08 -8.22 -13.09
CA LEU A 40 -13.31 -9.58 -13.55
C LEU A 40 -13.41 -10.57 -12.38
N ASP A 41 -12.88 -10.19 -11.21
CA ASP A 41 -12.61 -11.08 -10.09
C ASP A 41 -11.72 -12.29 -10.49
N GLU A 42 -10.73 -12.03 -11.34
CA GLU A 42 -9.87 -13.07 -11.92
C GLU A 42 -8.39 -12.82 -11.68
N TYR A 43 -7.68 -13.90 -11.32
CA TYR A 43 -6.21 -13.94 -11.30
C TYR A 43 -5.71 -14.48 -12.64
N LEU A 44 -4.77 -13.77 -13.24
CA LEU A 44 -4.24 -14.03 -14.57
C LEU A 44 -2.72 -14.17 -14.50
N THR A 45 -2.14 -14.99 -15.38
CA THR A 45 -0.69 -15.08 -15.55
C THR A 45 -0.32 -14.98 -17.01
N PHE A 46 0.82 -14.35 -17.28
CA PHE A 46 1.33 -14.14 -18.62
C PHE A 46 2.82 -14.49 -18.64
N GLU A 47 3.19 -15.49 -19.43
CA GLU A 47 4.59 -15.74 -19.76
C GLU A 47 5.11 -14.69 -20.76
N GLU A 48 6.42 -14.68 -21.03
CA GLU A 48 7.08 -13.65 -21.85
C GLU A 48 6.40 -13.44 -23.22
N ASP A 49 6.00 -14.52 -23.89
CA ASP A 49 5.33 -14.50 -25.20
C ASP A 49 3.85 -14.09 -25.13
N GLN A 50 3.28 -14.02 -23.93
CA GLN A 50 1.88 -13.66 -23.65
C GLN A 50 1.71 -12.22 -23.18
N LEU A 51 2.80 -11.45 -23.04
CA LEU A 51 2.77 -10.09 -22.50
C LEU A 51 1.92 -9.10 -23.31
N SER A 52 1.71 -9.34 -24.60
CA SER A 52 0.74 -8.57 -25.40
C SER A 52 -0.69 -8.66 -24.85
N GLY A 53 -1.06 -9.77 -24.20
CA GLY A 53 -2.32 -9.94 -23.49
C GLY A 53 -2.38 -9.12 -22.20
N LEU A 54 -1.29 -9.09 -21.44
CA LEU A 54 -1.18 -8.25 -20.25
C LEU A 54 -1.31 -6.77 -20.61
N GLU A 55 -0.67 -6.30 -21.68
CA GLU A 55 -0.77 -4.90 -22.09
C GLU A 55 -2.23 -4.50 -22.41
N ARG A 56 -3.02 -5.42 -22.99
CA ARG A 56 -4.45 -5.18 -23.24
C ARG A 56 -5.22 -5.02 -21.94
N ILE A 57 -4.98 -5.87 -20.95
CA ILE A 57 -5.63 -5.77 -19.63
C ILE A 57 -5.23 -4.48 -18.90
N ILE A 58 -3.95 -4.08 -18.99
CA ILE A 58 -3.46 -2.81 -18.43
C ILE A 58 -4.21 -1.62 -19.04
N LYS A 59 -4.45 -1.61 -20.36
CA LYS A 59 -5.18 -0.55 -21.05
C LYS A 59 -6.67 -0.45 -20.65
N GLU A 60 -7.23 -1.50 -20.04
CA GLU A 60 -8.61 -1.50 -19.53
C GLU A 60 -8.74 -1.01 -18.09
N ALA A 61 -7.64 -0.97 -17.33
CA ALA A 61 -7.63 -0.59 -15.93
C ALA A 61 -7.67 0.94 -15.78
N ASP A 62 -8.42 1.43 -14.79
CA ASP A 62 -8.39 2.84 -14.42
C ASP A 62 -7.17 3.16 -13.54
N GLN A 63 -6.70 2.18 -12.76
CA GLN A 63 -5.56 2.31 -11.86
C GLN A 63 -4.79 0.98 -11.74
N ILE A 64 -3.47 1.06 -11.74
CA ILE A 64 -2.57 -0.07 -11.49
C ILE A 64 -2.06 0.00 -10.05
N ILE A 65 -2.01 -1.15 -9.37
CA ILE A 65 -1.58 -1.27 -7.99
C ILE A 65 -0.50 -2.34 -7.90
N GLY A 66 0.57 -2.06 -7.18
CA GLY A 66 1.65 -3.03 -7.01
C GLY A 66 2.53 -2.74 -5.81
N PHE A 67 3.53 -3.60 -5.62
CA PHE A 67 4.50 -3.46 -4.55
C PHE A 67 5.90 -3.21 -5.11
N ASN A 68 6.41 -1.98 -5.01
CA ASN A 68 7.64 -1.55 -5.69
C ASN A 68 7.52 -1.55 -7.23
N ILE A 69 6.30 -1.51 -7.76
CA ILE A 69 5.97 -1.58 -9.18
C ILE A 69 6.65 -0.49 -10.01
N LEU A 70 6.74 0.73 -9.47
CA LEU A 70 7.40 1.86 -10.15
C LEU A 70 8.93 1.69 -10.15
N GLY A 71 9.46 1.08 -9.09
CA GLY A 71 10.91 0.91 -8.88
C GLY A 71 11.47 -0.39 -9.45
N PHE A 72 10.63 -1.27 -9.98
CA PHE A 72 11.02 -2.58 -10.49
C PHE A 72 10.17 -3.03 -11.70
N ASP A 73 8.94 -3.45 -11.49
CA ASP A 73 8.11 -4.16 -12.48
C ASP A 73 7.93 -3.37 -13.78
N TYR A 74 7.62 -2.08 -13.68
CA TYR A 74 7.48 -1.21 -14.86
C TYR A 74 8.78 -1.11 -15.64
N LEU A 75 9.94 -1.10 -14.97
CA LEU A 75 11.24 -1.04 -15.64
C LEU A 75 11.53 -2.35 -16.38
N VAL A 76 11.10 -3.49 -15.83
CA VAL A 76 11.24 -4.79 -16.50
C VAL A 76 10.25 -4.93 -17.67
N LEU A 77 9.02 -4.44 -17.52
CA LEU A 77 7.94 -4.59 -18.50
C LEU A 77 8.02 -3.59 -19.66
N GLN A 78 8.53 -2.37 -19.43
CA GLN A 78 8.50 -1.30 -20.43
C GLN A 78 9.08 -1.69 -21.80
N PRO A 79 10.16 -2.48 -21.92
CA PRO A 79 10.67 -2.93 -23.23
C PRO A 79 9.69 -3.78 -24.05
N TYR A 80 8.69 -4.39 -23.41
CA TYR A 80 7.70 -5.26 -24.05
C TYR A 80 6.45 -4.51 -24.51
N PHE A 81 6.26 -3.26 -24.10
CA PHE A 81 5.01 -2.51 -24.28
C PHE A 81 5.21 -1.22 -25.07
N GLU A 82 4.22 -0.89 -25.90
CA GLU A 82 4.11 0.42 -26.54
C GLU A 82 3.55 1.46 -25.56
N THR A 83 2.77 1.01 -24.59
CA THR A 83 2.21 1.86 -23.53
C THR A 83 3.32 2.38 -22.62
N GLN A 84 3.35 3.70 -22.41
CA GLN A 84 4.23 4.32 -21.43
C GLN A 84 3.71 4.04 -20.01
N LEU A 85 4.23 3.01 -19.34
CA LEU A 85 3.74 2.55 -18.05
C LEU A 85 3.85 3.63 -16.96
N SER A 86 4.90 4.45 -17.03
CA SER A 86 5.11 5.55 -16.07
C SER A 86 4.05 6.66 -16.14
N ALA A 87 3.20 6.67 -17.17
CA ALA A 87 2.11 7.64 -17.34
C ALA A 87 0.76 7.14 -16.81
N LEU A 88 0.68 5.87 -16.40
CA LEU A 88 -0.54 5.27 -15.86
C LEU A 88 -0.81 5.75 -14.44
N ASP A 89 -2.08 5.89 -14.07
CA ASP A 89 -2.45 6.07 -12.66
C ASP A 89 -2.01 4.83 -11.87
N THR A 90 -1.05 5.02 -10.97
CA THR A 90 -0.33 3.94 -10.31
C THR A 90 -0.23 4.18 -8.81
N PHE A 91 -0.67 3.20 -8.02
CA PHE A 91 -0.51 3.19 -6.59
C PHE A 91 0.55 2.15 -6.17
N ASP A 92 1.73 2.62 -5.76
CA ASP A 92 2.82 1.77 -5.26
C ASP A 92 2.83 1.75 -3.73
N ILE A 93 2.49 0.59 -3.15
CA ILE A 93 2.42 0.41 -1.69
C ILE A 93 3.77 0.67 -1.04
N LEU A 94 4.88 0.23 -1.65
CA LEU A 94 6.20 0.42 -1.07
C LEU A 94 6.59 1.90 -1.07
N GLN A 95 6.24 2.64 -2.13
CA GLN A 95 6.49 4.07 -2.19
C GLN A 95 5.74 4.82 -1.08
N HIS A 96 4.48 4.48 -0.82
CA HIS A 96 3.72 5.04 0.31
C HIS A 96 4.40 4.78 1.66
N VAL A 97 4.85 3.55 1.87
CA VAL A 97 5.55 3.12 3.10
C VAL A 97 6.88 3.88 3.26
N GLU A 98 7.68 3.97 2.20
CA GLU A 98 8.98 4.66 2.21
C GLU A 98 8.82 6.16 2.48
N ARG A 99 7.82 6.81 1.87
CA ARG A 99 7.51 8.23 2.14
C ARG A 99 7.15 8.48 3.61
N PHE A 100 6.46 7.53 4.25
CA PHE A 100 6.04 7.67 5.64
C PHE A 100 7.16 7.36 6.65
N LEU A 101 7.90 6.27 6.43
CA LEU A 101 8.90 5.77 7.38
C LEU A 101 10.31 6.33 7.13
N GLY A 102 10.60 6.81 5.92
CA GLY A 102 11.95 7.15 5.47
C GLY A 102 12.82 5.92 5.13
N TYR A 103 12.25 4.72 5.18
CA TYR A 103 12.90 3.47 4.80
C TYR A 103 11.89 2.45 4.28
N ARG A 104 12.41 1.41 3.60
CA ARG A 104 11.61 0.37 2.95
C ARG A 104 11.31 -0.80 3.89
N LEU A 105 10.14 -1.39 3.73
CA LEU A 105 9.76 -2.68 4.31
C LEU A 105 9.48 -3.68 3.18
N SER A 106 9.69 -4.98 3.41
CA SER A 106 9.33 -5.99 2.41
C SER A 106 7.82 -6.26 2.42
N LEU A 107 7.31 -6.79 1.30
CA LEU A 107 5.92 -7.26 1.19
C LEU A 107 5.60 -8.27 2.30
N ASN A 108 6.49 -9.24 2.51
CA ASN A 108 6.34 -10.25 3.57
C ASN A 108 6.25 -9.62 4.97
N HIS A 109 7.03 -8.58 5.25
CA HIS A 109 6.97 -7.88 6.55
C HIS A 109 5.60 -7.24 6.78
N LEU A 110 5.07 -6.55 5.76
CA LEU A 110 3.77 -5.89 5.85
C LEU A 110 2.64 -6.92 5.92
N ALA A 111 2.68 -7.96 5.09
CA ALA A 111 1.73 -9.07 5.13
C ALA A 111 1.68 -9.72 6.53
N LYS A 112 2.84 -10.00 7.12
CA LYS A 112 2.94 -10.60 8.45
C LYS A 112 2.31 -9.73 9.52
N HIS A 113 2.69 -8.46 9.56
CA HIS A 113 2.27 -7.58 10.64
C HIS A 113 0.88 -6.98 10.47
N THR A 114 0.37 -6.91 9.23
CA THR A 114 -0.96 -6.36 8.91
C THR A 114 -2.01 -7.45 8.81
N LEU A 115 -1.72 -8.53 8.07
CA LEU A 115 -2.68 -9.58 7.74
C LEU A 115 -2.50 -10.86 8.58
N GLY A 116 -1.39 -10.98 9.31
CA GLY A 116 -1.04 -12.23 9.99
C GLY A 116 -0.63 -13.36 9.02
N LYS A 117 -0.28 -13.01 7.78
CA LYS A 117 0.10 -13.95 6.72
C LYS A 117 1.58 -13.84 6.41
N GLU A 118 2.22 -14.95 6.11
CA GLU A 118 3.60 -14.97 5.62
C GLU A 118 3.62 -15.43 4.17
N LYS A 119 4.58 -14.92 3.41
CA LYS A 119 4.81 -15.28 2.02
C LYS A 119 5.35 -16.72 1.94
N SER A 120 4.92 -17.45 0.91
CA SER A 120 5.20 -18.88 0.73
C SER A 120 6.67 -19.19 0.34
N GLY A 121 7.46 -18.19 -0.09
CA GLY A 121 8.90 -18.33 -0.37
C GLY A 121 9.60 -17.00 -0.67
N HIS A 122 10.77 -17.00 -1.35
CA HIS A 122 11.55 -15.77 -1.66
C HIS A 122 11.90 -15.59 -3.16
N GLY A 123 12.06 -14.35 -3.66
CA GLY A 123 12.31 -14.09 -5.10
C GLY A 123 13.58 -14.73 -5.69
N LEU A 124 14.55 -15.13 -4.86
CA LEU A 124 15.68 -15.97 -5.33
C LEU A 124 15.21 -17.38 -5.76
N GLU A 125 14.18 -17.91 -5.10
CA GLU A 125 13.53 -19.17 -5.44
C GLU A 125 12.84 -19.08 -6.80
N ALA A 126 12.26 -17.93 -7.16
CA ALA A 126 11.58 -17.72 -8.44
C ALA A 126 12.54 -17.91 -9.63
N ILE A 127 13.76 -17.36 -9.54
CA ILE A 127 14.80 -17.53 -10.56
C ILE A 127 15.22 -19.01 -10.68
N GLU A 128 15.36 -19.72 -9.55
CA GLU A 128 15.68 -21.14 -9.53
C GLU A 128 14.56 -22.02 -10.09
N LEU A 129 13.29 -21.66 -9.85
CA LEU A 129 12.13 -22.33 -10.43
C LEU A 129 12.09 -22.16 -11.93
N TYR A 130 12.35 -20.94 -12.43
CA TYR A 130 12.45 -20.67 -13.86
C TYR A 130 13.58 -21.48 -14.52
N ALA A 131 14.78 -21.49 -13.92
CA ALA A 131 15.92 -22.24 -14.43
C ALA A 131 15.66 -23.77 -14.50
N ARG A 132 14.80 -24.29 -13.62
CA ARG A 132 14.35 -25.70 -13.61
C ARG A 132 13.13 -25.98 -14.50
N GLY A 133 12.54 -24.96 -15.12
CA GLY A 133 11.32 -25.08 -15.90
C GLY A 133 10.06 -25.38 -15.08
N GLU A 134 10.06 -25.11 -13.78
CA GLU A 134 8.95 -25.37 -12.86
C GLU A 134 7.86 -24.27 -12.94
N MET A 135 7.37 -23.99 -14.15
CA MET A 135 6.54 -22.82 -14.46
C MET A 135 5.23 -22.74 -13.68
N ASN A 136 4.59 -23.88 -13.37
CA ASN A 136 3.36 -23.87 -12.56
C ASN A 136 3.60 -23.37 -11.13
N LYS A 137 4.75 -23.72 -10.53
CA LYS A 137 5.11 -23.21 -9.20
C LYS A 137 5.44 -21.72 -9.26
N LEU A 138 6.17 -21.31 -10.30
CA LEU A 138 6.49 -19.91 -10.53
C LEU A 138 5.23 -19.04 -10.73
N LYS A 139 4.24 -19.54 -11.48
CA LYS A 139 2.92 -18.91 -11.63
C LYS A 139 2.19 -18.78 -10.30
N ASN A 140 2.17 -19.83 -9.47
CA ASN A 140 1.56 -19.74 -8.15
C ASN A 140 2.28 -18.72 -7.26
N TYR A 141 3.60 -18.64 -7.38
CA TYR A 141 4.43 -17.74 -6.60
C TYR A 141 4.13 -16.27 -6.90
N VAL A 142 4.10 -15.87 -8.18
CA VAL A 142 3.74 -14.50 -8.57
C VAL A 142 2.29 -14.17 -8.20
N LEU A 143 1.36 -15.14 -8.31
CA LEU A 143 -0.03 -14.94 -7.91
C LEU A 143 -0.20 -14.81 -6.38
N ASP A 144 0.66 -15.44 -5.59
CA ASP A 144 0.68 -15.25 -4.13
C ASP A 144 1.08 -13.80 -3.78
N ASP A 145 2.05 -13.22 -4.49
CA ASP A 145 2.44 -11.82 -4.31
C ASP A 145 1.36 -10.83 -4.73
N VAL A 146 0.72 -11.07 -5.86
CA VAL A 146 -0.45 -10.30 -6.31
C VAL A 146 -1.55 -10.36 -5.26
N ARG A 147 -1.84 -11.54 -4.71
CA ARG A 147 -2.86 -11.71 -3.67
C ARG A 147 -2.51 -10.95 -2.40
N LEU A 148 -1.29 -11.06 -1.90
CA LEU A 148 -0.84 -10.32 -0.71
C LEU A 148 -0.91 -8.81 -0.93
N THR A 149 -0.55 -8.34 -2.14
CA THR A 149 -0.63 -6.93 -2.53
C THR A 149 -2.09 -6.45 -2.53
N TYR A 150 -3.00 -7.20 -3.14
CA TYR A 150 -4.44 -6.92 -3.13
C TYR A 150 -5.00 -6.87 -1.71
N GLU A 151 -4.70 -7.88 -0.89
CA GLU A 151 -5.19 -7.96 0.48
C GLU A 151 -4.65 -6.83 1.36
N LEU A 152 -3.38 -6.43 1.20
CA LEU A 152 -2.83 -5.27 1.89
C LEU A 152 -3.51 -3.97 1.46
N TYR A 153 -3.73 -3.80 0.15
CA TYR A 153 -4.44 -2.64 -0.37
C TYR A 153 -5.85 -2.54 0.23
N LYS A 154 -6.60 -3.66 0.16
CA LYS A 154 -7.96 -3.75 0.71
C LYS A 154 -7.98 -3.50 2.21
N TYR A 155 -7.05 -4.09 2.97
CA TYR A 155 -6.94 -3.84 4.41
C TYR A 155 -6.69 -2.36 4.71
N GLY A 156 -5.80 -1.70 3.95
CA GLY A 156 -5.53 -0.28 4.12
C GLY A 156 -6.75 0.60 3.82
N ILE A 157 -7.55 0.25 2.80
CA ILE A 157 -8.83 0.90 2.49
C ILE A 157 -9.84 0.74 3.64
N ASP A 158 -9.98 -0.48 4.17
CA ASP A 158 -11.01 -0.82 5.15
C ASP A 158 -10.65 -0.34 6.58
N SER A 159 -9.38 -0.49 6.96
CA SER A 159 -8.90 -0.22 8.33
C SER A 159 -8.26 1.16 8.46
N GLY A 160 -7.82 1.76 7.36
CA GLY A 160 -7.14 3.05 7.32
C GLY A 160 -5.66 3.01 7.76
N TYR A 161 -5.05 1.83 7.88
CA TYR A 161 -3.63 1.68 8.18
C TYR A 161 -3.03 0.38 7.66
N LEU A 162 -1.70 0.34 7.58
CA LEU A 162 -0.89 -0.88 7.56
C LEU A 162 -0.10 -0.98 8.87
N ALA A 163 0.23 -2.19 9.30
CA ALA A 163 0.98 -2.43 10.52
C ALA A 163 2.39 -2.93 10.24
N TYR A 164 3.34 -2.54 11.09
CA TYR A 164 4.73 -2.97 11.01
C TYR A 164 5.38 -3.03 12.39
N GLN A 165 6.43 -3.83 12.51
CA GLN A 165 7.28 -3.86 13.69
C GLN A 165 8.70 -3.38 13.33
N PRO A 166 9.23 -2.32 13.97
CA PRO A 166 10.62 -1.91 13.80
C PRO A 166 11.59 -3.00 14.29
N ARG A 167 12.77 -3.07 13.66
CA ARG A 167 13.82 -4.01 14.07
C ARG A 167 14.25 -3.73 15.52
N GLY A 168 14.30 -4.78 16.33
CA GLY A 168 14.71 -4.68 17.74
C GLY A 168 13.64 -4.08 18.67
N VAL A 169 12.43 -3.82 18.17
CA VAL A 169 11.32 -3.30 18.97
C VAL A 169 10.19 -4.32 19.00
N PHE A 170 9.80 -4.77 20.20
CA PHE A 170 8.73 -5.76 20.36
C PHE A 170 7.31 -5.20 20.10
N ARG A 171 7.16 -3.89 19.99
CA ARG A 171 5.87 -3.23 19.76
C ARG A 171 5.59 -3.04 18.27
N THR A 172 4.34 -3.25 17.87
CA THR A 172 3.83 -2.95 16.53
C THR A 172 3.35 -1.49 16.44
N PHE A 173 3.58 -0.88 15.28
CA PHE A 173 3.21 0.49 14.95
C PHE A 173 2.37 0.53 13.67
N SER A 174 1.72 1.67 13.42
CA SER A 174 0.90 1.89 12.23
C SER A 174 1.51 2.87 11.25
N ILE A 175 1.27 2.59 9.97
CA ILE A 175 1.45 3.47 8.82
C ILE A 175 0.03 3.87 8.38
N PRO A 176 -0.38 5.14 8.49
CA PRO A 176 -1.70 5.57 8.04
C PRO A 176 -1.90 5.28 6.55
N ALA A 177 -3.01 4.64 6.20
CA ALA A 177 -3.44 4.35 4.84
C ALA A 177 -4.67 5.21 4.56
N LEU A 178 -4.43 6.43 4.07
CA LEU A 178 -5.47 7.44 3.91
C LEU A 178 -6.23 7.31 2.57
N TRP A 179 -6.19 6.13 1.96
CA TRP A 179 -6.50 5.92 0.55
C TRP A 179 -8.01 5.95 0.25
N SER A 180 -8.84 5.74 1.28
CA SER A 180 -10.30 5.77 1.21
C SER A 180 -10.93 6.99 1.88
N ARG A 181 -10.13 8.01 2.24
CA ARG A 181 -10.66 9.19 2.93
C ARG A 181 -11.74 9.86 2.08
N SER A 182 -12.85 10.21 2.74
CA SER A 182 -13.92 11.00 2.14
C SER A 182 -13.63 12.49 2.13
N LYS A 183 -12.73 12.96 3.01
CA LYS A 183 -12.23 14.34 3.09
C LYS A 183 -10.74 14.37 2.79
N ASP A 184 -10.33 15.32 1.97
CA ASP A 184 -8.91 15.58 1.74
C ASP A 184 -8.22 16.22 2.96
N HIS A 185 -6.95 16.58 2.82
CA HIS A 185 -6.21 17.18 3.93
C HIS A 185 -6.80 18.51 4.39
N ASP A 186 -7.15 19.38 3.45
CA ASP A 186 -7.57 20.75 3.73
C ASP A 186 -8.98 20.75 4.34
N GLU A 187 -9.86 19.89 3.83
CA GLU A 187 -11.19 19.68 4.41
C GLU A 187 -11.11 19.15 5.85
N ILE A 188 -10.16 18.25 6.15
CA ILE A 188 -9.92 17.79 7.52
C ILE A 188 -9.45 18.95 8.40
N VAL A 189 -8.51 19.78 7.93
CA VAL A 189 -8.01 20.94 8.70
C VAL A 189 -9.14 21.93 8.96
N GLU A 190 -9.98 22.21 7.97
CA GLU A 190 -11.11 23.14 8.11
C GLU A 190 -12.07 22.72 9.23
N VAL A 191 -12.39 21.41 9.37
CA VAL A 191 -13.23 20.92 10.47
C VAL A 191 -12.61 21.24 11.84
N PHE A 192 -11.29 21.13 11.97
CA PHE A 192 -10.59 21.46 13.22
C PHE A 192 -10.55 22.97 13.48
N GLU A 193 -10.36 23.79 12.45
CA GLU A 193 -10.42 25.25 12.55
C GLU A 193 -11.81 25.73 12.97
N GLN A 194 -12.86 25.13 12.40
CA GLN A 194 -14.25 25.43 12.80
C GLN A 194 -14.52 25.00 14.25
N SER A 195 -14.01 23.86 14.70
CA SER A 195 -14.10 23.41 16.10
C SER A 195 -13.43 24.39 17.04
N LEU A 196 -12.23 24.86 16.69
CA LEU A 196 -11.46 25.85 17.47
C LEU A 196 -12.22 27.18 17.57
N LYS A 197 -12.72 27.70 16.43
CA LYS A 197 -13.42 28.99 16.38
C LYS A 197 -14.75 28.98 17.13
N GLN A 198 -15.46 27.87 17.12
CA GLN A 198 -16.78 27.74 17.72
C GLN A 198 -16.74 27.17 19.15
N GLU A 199 -15.56 26.76 19.62
CA GLU A 199 -15.36 26.02 20.87
C GLU A 199 -16.24 24.75 20.98
N LYS A 200 -16.62 24.18 19.83
CA LYS A 200 -17.47 22.99 19.75
C LYS A 200 -16.63 21.73 19.66
N PRO A 201 -17.06 20.63 20.30
CA PRO A 201 -16.39 19.35 20.11
C PRO A 201 -16.54 18.86 18.66
N LEU A 202 -15.57 18.09 18.20
CA LEU A 202 -15.63 17.32 16.96
C LEU A 202 -15.47 15.82 17.26
N GLU A 203 -16.06 15.00 16.42
CA GLU A 203 -15.78 13.57 16.33
C GLU A 203 -14.78 13.30 15.21
N MET A 204 -13.86 12.38 15.44
CA MET A 204 -12.92 11.93 14.42
C MET A 204 -12.65 10.43 14.49
N LEU A 205 -12.27 9.87 13.34
CA LEU A 205 -11.66 8.56 13.21
C LEU A 205 -10.14 8.74 13.09
N TYR A 206 -9.38 8.23 14.06
CA TYR A 206 -7.95 8.52 14.20
C TYR A 206 -7.09 7.25 14.24
N VAL A 207 -6.03 7.21 13.44
CA VAL A 207 -5.05 6.12 13.41
C VAL A 207 -3.91 6.43 14.38
N SER A 208 -3.97 5.83 15.56
CA SER A 208 -2.90 5.94 16.56
C SER A 208 -1.58 5.33 16.07
N GLY A 209 -0.44 5.92 16.42
CA GLY A 209 0.88 5.43 15.98
C GLY A 209 1.30 4.11 16.63
N SER A 210 0.82 3.86 17.85
CA SER A 210 1.07 2.64 18.63
C SER A 210 -0.20 2.21 19.33
N ARG A 211 -0.32 0.91 19.61
CA ARG A 211 -1.43 0.33 20.37
C ARG A 211 -0.96 -0.45 21.59
N GLN A 212 -1.86 -0.66 22.54
CA GLN A 212 -1.73 -1.75 23.53
C GLN A 212 -2.05 -3.08 22.86
N ALA A 213 -1.70 -4.19 23.50
CA ALA A 213 -2.14 -5.52 23.05
C ALA A 213 -3.67 -5.54 22.96
N ASP A 214 -4.21 -6.17 21.93
CA ASP A 214 -5.65 -6.35 21.67
C ASP A 214 -6.48 -5.09 21.31
N GLU A 215 -5.88 -3.90 21.24
CA GLU A 215 -6.56 -2.71 20.71
C GLU A 215 -6.39 -2.57 19.19
N ASP A 216 -7.35 -1.98 18.50
CA ASP A 216 -7.15 -1.52 17.11
C ASP A 216 -6.32 -0.22 17.08
N PHE A 217 -5.57 0.03 16.01
CA PHE A 217 -4.91 1.31 15.78
C PHE A 217 -5.92 2.41 15.43
N THR A 218 -7.01 2.08 14.75
CA THR A 218 -8.06 3.00 14.34
C THR A 218 -9.06 3.20 15.45
N LYS A 219 -9.27 4.45 15.87
CA LYS A 219 -10.06 4.76 17.06
C LYS A 219 -10.96 5.96 16.84
N ARG A 220 -12.23 5.85 17.27
CA ARG A 220 -13.12 7.01 17.35
C ARG A 220 -12.76 7.88 18.55
N ARG A 221 -12.81 9.19 18.37
CA ARG A 221 -12.48 10.18 19.38
C ARG A 221 -13.44 11.34 19.29
N GLN A 222 -13.88 11.82 20.44
CA GLN A 222 -14.46 13.15 20.58
C GLN A 222 -13.40 14.04 21.22
N ILE A 223 -13.16 15.21 20.62
CA ILE A 223 -12.15 16.16 21.10
C ILE A 223 -12.70 17.59 21.04
N THR A 224 -12.16 18.49 21.86
CA THR A 224 -12.37 19.94 21.72
C THR A 224 -11.03 20.59 21.40
N VAL A 225 -10.93 21.22 20.22
CA VAL A 225 -9.67 21.81 19.74
C VAL A 225 -9.34 23.06 20.55
N LYS A 226 -8.09 23.15 21.04
CA LYS A 226 -7.58 24.30 21.81
C LYS A 226 -6.61 25.15 21.01
N ALA A 227 -5.84 24.53 20.12
CA ALA A 227 -4.90 25.21 19.24
C ALA A 227 -4.58 24.34 18.02
N ILE A 228 -4.13 24.98 16.94
CA ILE A 228 -3.56 24.34 15.76
C ILE A 228 -2.13 24.85 15.59
N ASP A 229 -1.19 23.93 15.39
CA ASP A 229 0.25 24.20 15.27
C ASP A 229 0.81 23.38 14.10
N GLY A 230 0.84 23.97 12.91
CA GLY A 230 1.31 23.31 11.70
C GLY A 230 0.47 22.08 11.34
N ASP A 231 1.09 20.89 11.34
CA ASP A 231 0.48 19.61 10.90
C ASP A 231 -0.36 18.90 11.99
N LYS A 232 -0.61 19.57 13.11
CA LYS A 232 -1.29 18.97 14.27
C LYS A 232 -2.21 19.97 14.98
N ALA A 233 -3.19 19.39 15.67
CA ALA A 233 -4.02 20.09 16.65
C ALA A 233 -3.66 19.66 18.08
N ILE A 234 -3.72 20.62 19.00
CA ILE A 234 -3.74 20.38 20.45
C ILE A 234 -5.21 20.43 20.87
N ALA A 235 -5.71 19.35 21.46
CA ALA A 235 -7.12 19.24 21.80
C ALA A 235 -7.33 18.46 23.09
N PHE A 236 -8.37 18.83 23.85
CA PHE A 236 -8.82 18.05 24.99
C PHE A 236 -9.50 16.77 24.49
N CYS A 237 -9.03 15.61 24.92
CA CYS A 237 -9.60 14.32 24.53
C CYS A 237 -10.58 13.82 25.59
N HIS A 238 -11.88 13.87 25.29
CA HIS A 238 -12.95 13.51 26.22
C HIS A 238 -12.86 12.06 26.74
N LEU A 239 -12.38 11.13 25.92
CA LEU A 239 -12.16 9.73 26.34
C LEU A 239 -10.99 9.57 27.34
N ARG A 240 -9.94 10.39 27.20
CA ARG A 240 -8.73 10.28 28.03
C ARG A 240 -8.69 11.29 29.17
N ASN A 241 -9.63 12.22 29.19
CA ASN A 241 -9.73 13.32 30.16
C ASN A 241 -8.41 14.10 30.30
N ASP A 242 -7.76 14.38 29.17
CA ASP A 242 -6.41 14.96 29.11
C ASP A 242 -6.16 15.64 27.75
N ASP A 243 -5.22 16.57 27.72
CA ASP A 243 -4.77 17.22 26.49
C ASP A 243 -3.87 16.30 25.66
N ARG A 244 -4.11 16.29 24.35
CA ARG A 244 -3.42 15.41 23.40
C ARG A 244 -3.11 16.15 22.11
N HIS A 245 -2.09 15.65 21.42
CA HIS A 245 -1.71 16.13 20.09
C HIS A 245 -2.23 15.17 19.03
N PHE A 246 -2.90 15.71 18.02
CA PHE A 246 -3.46 14.94 16.91
C PHE A 246 -2.91 15.47 15.59
N ARG A 247 -2.11 14.63 14.94
CA ARG A 247 -1.54 14.94 13.61
C ARG A 247 -2.56 14.70 12.51
N PHE A 248 -2.74 15.65 11.60
CA PHE A 248 -3.78 15.60 10.56
C PHE A 248 -3.59 14.45 9.58
N TYR A 249 -2.34 14.07 9.27
CA TYR A 249 -2.04 12.90 8.44
C TYR A 249 -2.43 11.56 9.09
N ARG A 250 -2.98 11.56 10.32
CA ARG A 250 -3.52 10.36 11.00
C ARG A 250 -5.04 10.38 11.19
N VAL A 251 -5.74 11.44 10.75
CA VAL A 251 -7.19 11.61 10.89
C VAL A 251 -7.94 11.10 9.67
N LEU A 252 -8.50 9.89 9.70
CA LEU A 252 -9.23 9.31 8.55
C LEU A 252 -10.52 10.07 8.19
N ASP A 253 -11.21 10.60 9.19
CA ASP A 253 -12.40 11.41 9.00
C ASP A 253 -12.60 12.30 10.24
N ALA A 254 -13.24 13.44 10.06
CA ALA A 254 -13.64 14.35 11.12
C ALA A 254 -14.95 15.06 10.79
N ARG A 255 -15.74 15.35 11.83
CA ARG A 255 -16.97 16.16 11.74
C ARG A 255 -17.23 16.89 13.04
N LEU A 256 -17.81 18.08 12.97
CA LEU A 256 -18.31 18.77 14.17
C LEU A 256 -19.45 17.98 14.82
N VAL A 257 -19.49 17.99 16.14
CA VAL A 257 -20.67 17.55 16.88
C VAL A 257 -21.72 18.67 16.77
N SER A 258 -22.94 18.28 16.40
CA SER A 258 -24.11 19.17 16.29
C SER A 258 -24.43 19.85 17.63
#